data_AF-A0A2S5MV54-F1
#
_entry.id   AF-A0A2S5MV54-F1
#
_cell.length_a   1.000
_cell.length_b   1.000
_cell.length_c   1.000
_cell.angle_alpha   90.00
_cell.angle_beta   90.00
_cell.angle_gamma   90.00
#
_symmetry.space_group_name_H-M   'P 1'
#
loop_
_entity.id
_entity.type
_entity.pdbx_description
1 polymer ?
#
loop_
_entity_poly.entity_id
_entity_poly.type
_entity_poly.pdbx_seq_one_letter_code
_entity_poly.pdbx_strand_id
1 'polypeptide(L)'
;MHFATVPCTTGPNSFDVRNHVLTVAEFRAWLGDGFNRPPLVDKKHGPAFLATHTARPVVHGKPAPFFSAPILTPGSRTDADAVAMSMLVHDIDTHATDSEVDAHVAATGRAAIRYRSFSSGKTQSTVAASVADNAGNPADAVRAHLESLGVDSRILDSIHDVRRVVSTKRVGGKPLAHAEWKFSHGPWLKHRVVWPAAELWPLDTPEKHAEWRALYLGSAAWLGLSIDEKTKNPARIFYCPAVRAGATRDDYTVRHFYGPLLQWSEIPRVEIVETIKRTTGTRRKRTPTRATHGDAEGGDVGSGYTWQTPGLHKWAKHARRFDFRAFCTAYKVPGYRLTRDGKASIPCPLAHEHSDGGAVDSGGFWLRNATDESGWFCACSHSSGPNHREGAQDRLKFLDALCVELGIADTRSLNRFVDKE
;
A
#
# COMPACT_ATOMS: atom_id res chain seq x y z
N MET A 1 -32.70 18.68 -27.70
CA MET A 1 -31.50 19.25 -28.35
C MET A 1 -31.15 18.35 -29.54
N HIS A 2 -31.35 18.85 -30.76
CA HIS A 2 -30.98 18.13 -31.98
C HIS A 2 -29.47 18.22 -32.18
N PHE A 3 -28.79 17.08 -32.32
CA PHE A 3 -27.42 17.04 -32.78
C PHE A 3 -27.32 16.14 -34.00
N ALA A 4 -26.76 16.72 -35.06
CA ALA A 4 -26.55 16.10 -36.35
C ALA A 4 -25.60 14.91 -36.23
N THR A 5 -26.02 13.79 -36.82
CA THR A 5 -25.22 12.59 -37.04
C THR A 5 -24.25 12.82 -38.20
N VAL A 6 -22.96 12.59 -37.97
CA VAL A 6 -21.98 12.35 -39.04
C VAL A 6 -21.95 10.84 -39.26
N PRO A 7 -22.15 10.33 -40.49
CA PRO A 7 -22.11 8.90 -40.75
C PRO A 7 -20.65 8.44 -40.79
N CYS A 8 -20.28 7.52 -39.90
CA CYS A 8 -19.04 6.75 -40.04
C CYS A 8 -19.43 5.29 -40.31
N THR A 9 -19.31 4.90 -41.57
CA THR A 9 -19.54 3.55 -42.06
C THR A 9 -18.31 2.69 -41.79
N THR A 10 -18.39 1.66 -40.92
CA THR A 10 -17.51 0.47 -41.02
C THR A 10 -18.02 -0.74 -40.23
N GLY A 11 -18.68 -1.69 -40.89
CA GLY A 11 -18.67 -3.13 -40.53
C GLY A 11 -19.46 -3.61 -39.29
N PRO A 12 -19.85 -4.89 -39.24
CA PRO A 12 -20.69 -5.47 -38.18
C PRO A 12 -20.03 -5.60 -36.79
N ASN A 13 -18.79 -5.11 -36.62
CA ASN A 13 -18.05 -5.06 -35.36
C ASN A 13 -17.53 -3.64 -35.02
N SER A 14 -18.07 -2.56 -35.60
CA SER A 14 -17.67 -1.20 -35.18
C SER A 14 -18.21 -0.85 -33.80
N PHE A 15 -17.30 -0.68 -32.86
CA PHE A 15 -17.54 -0.02 -31.59
C PHE A 15 -17.76 1.49 -31.83
N ASP A 16 -18.90 2.04 -31.42
CA ASP A 16 -19.19 3.49 -31.52
C ASP A 16 -18.43 4.22 -30.40
N VAL A 17 -17.15 4.55 -30.65
CA VAL A 17 -16.40 5.47 -29.80
C VAL A 17 -16.92 6.88 -30.08
N ARG A 18 -18.04 7.24 -29.45
CA ARG A 18 -18.43 8.64 -29.39
C ARG A 18 -17.40 9.37 -28.54
N ASN A 19 -16.67 10.29 -29.14
CA ASN A 19 -15.84 11.27 -28.44
C ASN A 19 -16.73 12.28 -27.69
N HIS A 20 -17.56 11.80 -26.77
CA HIS A 20 -18.33 12.65 -25.89
C HIS A 20 -17.45 13.02 -24.71
N VAL A 21 -16.86 14.22 -24.78
CA VAL A 21 -16.13 14.80 -23.64
C VAL A 21 -17.17 15.27 -22.63
N LEU A 22 -17.27 14.59 -21.49
CA LEU A 22 -18.17 14.99 -20.42
C LEU A 22 -17.60 16.21 -19.69
N THR A 23 -18.48 17.15 -19.36
CA THR A 23 -18.21 18.13 -18.31
C THR A 23 -18.11 17.42 -16.96
N VAL A 24 -17.47 18.06 -15.98
CA VAL A 24 -17.43 17.56 -14.60
C VAL A 24 -18.84 17.38 -14.02
N ALA A 25 -19.80 18.22 -14.44
CA ALA A 25 -21.19 18.12 -14.02
C ALA A 25 -21.86 16.84 -14.57
N GLU A 26 -21.67 16.54 -15.86
CA GLU A 26 -22.22 15.33 -16.48
C GLU A 26 -21.55 14.06 -15.94
N PHE A 27 -20.25 14.09 -15.65
CA PHE A 27 -19.56 12.99 -14.96
C PHE A 27 -20.18 12.71 -13.58
N ARG A 28 -20.49 13.77 -12.82
CA ARG A 28 -21.15 13.65 -11.51
C ARG A 28 -22.56 13.10 -11.65
N ALA A 29 -23.35 13.60 -12.59
CA ALA A 29 -24.70 13.10 -12.86
C ALA A 29 -24.68 11.62 -13.27
N TRP A 30 -23.69 11.22 -14.07
CA TRP A 30 -23.51 9.83 -14.50
C TRP A 30 -23.16 8.89 -13.36
N LEU A 31 -22.32 9.32 -12.40
CA LEU A 31 -22.08 8.57 -11.15
C LEU A 31 -23.35 8.45 -10.28
N GLY A 32 -24.44 9.13 -10.66
CA GLY A 32 -25.71 9.19 -9.97
C GLY A 32 -25.88 10.51 -9.24
N ASP A 33 -27.03 11.17 -9.41
CA ASP A 33 -27.47 12.35 -8.64
C ASP A 33 -27.67 12.05 -7.13
N GLY A 34 -27.29 10.87 -6.66
CA GLY A 34 -27.42 10.37 -5.28
C GLY A 34 -26.36 10.87 -4.31
N PHE A 35 -25.87 12.10 -4.47
CA PHE A 35 -24.78 12.66 -3.64
C PHE A 35 -25.10 12.76 -2.12
N ASN A 36 -26.28 12.33 -1.65
CA ASN A 36 -26.71 12.35 -0.24
C ASN A 36 -27.86 11.38 0.13
N ARG A 37 -28.23 10.37 -0.69
CA ARG A 37 -29.40 9.52 -0.36
C ARG A 37 -29.04 8.05 -0.17
N PRO A 38 -29.56 7.37 0.88
CA PRO A 38 -29.48 5.91 0.99
C PRO A 38 -30.25 5.25 -0.16
N PRO A 39 -29.85 4.04 -0.59
CA PRO A 39 -30.43 3.39 -1.76
C PRO A 39 -31.90 3.03 -1.53
N LEU A 40 -32.77 3.42 -2.46
CA LEU A 40 -34.13 2.89 -2.61
C LEU A 40 -34.10 1.78 -3.65
N VAL A 41 -34.57 0.60 -3.27
CA VAL A 41 -34.75 -0.55 -4.15
C VAL A 41 -36.11 -0.41 -4.85
N ASP A 42 -36.13 -0.03 -6.12
CA ASP A 42 -37.32 -0.21 -6.98
C ASP A 42 -37.05 -1.33 -7.99
N LYS A 43 -37.97 -2.30 -8.05
CA LYS A 43 -37.90 -3.52 -8.84
C LYS A 43 -38.29 -3.33 -10.31
N LYS A 44 -38.68 -2.12 -10.74
CA LYS A 44 -39.29 -1.94 -12.07
C LYS A 44 -38.38 -1.40 -13.17
N HIS A 45 -37.18 -0.92 -12.86
CA HIS A 45 -36.21 -0.39 -13.83
C HIS A 45 -34.88 -1.10 -13.62
N GLY A 46 -34.26 -1.61 -14.70
CA GLY A 46 -32.98 -2.31 -14.66
C GLY A 46 -31.91 -1.52 -13.88
N PRO A 47 -30.88 -2.20 -13.33
CA PRO A 47 -30.11 -1.69 -12.21
C PRO A 47 -29.37 -0.40 -12.58
N ALA A 48 -29.94 0.75 -12.21
CA ALA A 48 -29.19 1.95 -11.89
C ALA A 48 -28.47 1.72 -10.54
N PHE A 49 -27.56 0.73 -10.51
CA PHE A 49 -26.74 0.41 -9.35
C PHE A 49 -25.41 1.17 -9.45
N LEU A 50 -25.45 2.47 -9.18
CA LEU A 50 -24.28 3.23 -8.78
C LEU A 50 -24.50 3.71 -7.36
N ALA A 51 -24.38 2.78 -6.41
CA ALA A 51 -24.32 3.13 -5.00
C ALA A 51 -22.95 3.73 -4.70
N THR A 52 -22.81 5.05 -4.83
CA THR A 52 -21.67 5.79 -4.29
C THR A 52 -22.06 6.44 -2.96
N HIS A 53 -21.45 6.02 -1.85
CA HIS A 53 -21.37 6.85 -0.66
C HIS A 53 -20.41 8.01 -0.94
N THR A 54 -20.92 9.12 -1.47
CA THR A 54 -20.22 10.40 -1.44
C THR A 54 -20.50 11.03 -0.08
N ALA A 55 -19.83 10.57 0.96
CA ALA A 55 -19.78 11.39 2.15
C ALA A 55 -19.04 12.71 1.77
N ARG A 56 -19.30 13.82 2.46
CA ARG A 56 -18.42 15.01 2.45
C ARG A 56 -17.45 14.99 3.64
N PRO A 57 -16.71 13.92 4.00
CA PRO A 57 -15.66 14.06 4.97
C PRO A 57 -14.66 15.02 4.36
N VAL A 58 -14.35 16.04 5.14
CA VAL A 58 -13.18 16.88 4.95
C VAL A 58 -11.97 15.95 5.10
N VAL A 59 -11.55 15.32 4.01
CA VAL A 59 -10.34 14.50 4.00
C VAL A 59 -9.16 15.46 3.98
N HIS A 60 -8.47 15.59 5.11
CA HIS A 60 -7.30 16.45 5.29
C HIS A 60 -7.50 17.93 4.93
N GLY A 61 -8.67 18.51 5.28
CA GLY A 61 -8.93 19.94 5.08
C GLY A 61 -9.22 20.35 3.63
N LYS A 62 -9.33 19.39 2.69
CA LYS A 62 -9.58 19.69 1.27
C LYS A 62 -11.00 19.28 0.87
N PRO A 63 -11.91 20.22 0.61
CA PRO A 63 -13.25 19.91 0.10
C PRO A 63 -13.12 19.54 -1.38
N ALA A 64 -12.86 18.25 -1.65
CA ALA A 64 -12.86 17.72 -3.01
C ALA A 64 -13.88 16.58 -3.10
N PRO A 65 -14.79 16.59 -4.08
CA PRO A 65 -15.69 15.48 -4.30
C PRO A 65 -14.88 14.22 -4.62
N PHE A 66 -15.29 13.11 -4.02
CA PHE A 66 -14.71 11.80 -4.26
C PHE A 66 -15.83 10.77 -4.39
N PHE A 67 -15.48 9.62 -4.95
CA PHE A 67 -16.32 8.43 -4.99
C PHE A 67 -15.55 7.24 -4.43
N SER A 68 -16.30 6.19 -4.10
CA SER A 68 -15.81 4.94 -3.55
C SER A 68 -16.23 3.83 -4.49
N ALA A 69 -15.28 2.97 -4.87
CA ALA A 69 -15.56 1.77 -5.65
C ALA A 69 -16.30 0.68 -4.84
N PRO A 70 -16.02 0.48 -3.54
CA PRO A 70 -16.82 -0.44 -2.73
C PRO A 70 -18.08 0.22 -2.15
N ILE A 71 -19.05 -0.64 -1.91
CA ILE A 71 -20.10 -0.45 -0.90
C ILE A 71 -19.48 -0.71 0.46
N LEU A 72 -19.52 0.29 1.34
CA LEU A 72 -18.96 0.23 2.69
C LEU A 72 -20.05 0.03 3.75
N THR A 73 -19.71 -0.57 4.89
CA THR A 73 -20.55 -0.51 6.08
C THR A 73 -20.66 0.94 6.59
N PRO A 74 -21.83 1.37 7.10
CA PRO A 74 -21.98 2.74 7.62
C PRO A 74 -21.02 3.03 8.78
N GLY A 75 -20.38 4.20 8.75
CA GLY A 75 -19.61 4.74 9.89
C GLY A 75 -18.12 4.38 9.93
N SER A 76 -17.63 3.54 9.01
CA SER A 76 -16.20 3.21 8.93
C SER A 76 -15.70 3.11 7.48
N ARG A 77 -14.40 3.29 7.29
CA ARG A 77 -13.70 3.23 6.00
C ARG A 77 -12.39 2.49 6.15
N THR A 78 -12.50 1.19 6.41
CA THR A 78 -11.37 0.25 6.40
C THR A 78 -11.60 -0.82 5.35
N ASP A 79 -10.55 -1.54 4.97
CA ASP A 79 -10.66 -2.68 4.06
C ASP A 79 -11.71 -3.68 4.56
N ALA A 80 -11.75 -3.95 5.86
CA ALA A 80 -12.69 -4.89 6.48
C ALA A 80 -14.16 -4.43 6.47
N ASP A 81 -14.40 -3.15 6.15
CA ASP A 81 -15.74 -2.55 6.04
C ASP A 81 -16.26 -2.53 4.60
N ALA A 82 -15.44 -2.92 3.62
CA ALA A 82 -15.90 -3.06 2.24
C ALA A 82 -16.73 -4.34 2.09
N VAL A 83 -18.01 -4.19 1.75
CA VAL A 83 -18.99 -5.28 1.66
C VAL A 83 -19.01 -5.88 0.25
N ALA A 84 -18.90 -5.03 -0.77
CA ALA A 84 -18.85 -5.46 -2.16
C ALA A 84 -18.24 -4.38 -3.06
N MET A 85 -17.64 -4.76 -4.19
CA MET A 85 -17.23 -3.81 -5.23
C MET A 85 -18.33 -3.65 -6.27
N SER A 86 -18.66 -2.40 -6.61
CA SER A 86 -19.62 -2.07 -7.68
C SER A 86 -18.94 -1.64 -8.98
N MET A 87 -17.63 -1.42 -8.93
CA MET A 87 -16.83 -0.99 -10.07
C MET A 87 -15.36 -1.37 -9.86
N LEU A 88 -14.64 -1.48 -10.97
CA LEU A 88 -13.17 -1.53 -10.98
C LEU A 88 -12.64 -0.13 -11.30
N VAL A 89 -11.57 0.28 -10.63
CA VAL A 89 -10.91 1.57 -10.91
C VAL A 89 -9.42 1.38 -11.07
N HIS A 90 -8.89 1.77 -12.21
CA HIS A 90 -7.44 1.77 -12.48
C HIS A 90 -6.88 3.17 -12.29
N ASP A 91 -5.90 3.32 -11.39
CA ASP A 91 -5.00 4.48 -11.36
C ASP A 91 -3.82 4.15 -12.30
N ILE A 92 -3.74 4.80 -13.45
CA ILE A 92 -2.68 4.61 -14.46
C ILE A 92 -1.70 5.77 -14.30
N ASP A 93 -0.60 5.49 -13.60
CA ASP A 93 0.42 6.46 -13.21
C ASP A 93 1.72 6.27 -14.02
N THR A 94 1.63 5.78 -15.26
CA THR A 94 2.79 5.39 -16.07
C THR A 94 3.08 6.33 -17.25
N HIS A 95 2.51 7.54 -17.29
CA HIS A 95 2.68 8.50 -18.40
C HIS A 95 2.14 8.00 -19.76
N ALA A 96 1.24 7.01 -19.75
CA ALA A 96 0.48 6.68 -20.95
C ALA A 96 -0.24 7.95 -21.47
N THR A 97 -0.17 8.19 -22.78
CA THR A 97 -0.85 9.34 -23.40
C THR A 97 -2.36 9.12 -23.42
N ASP A 98 -3.10 10.19 -23.71
CA ASP A 98 -4.55 10.08 -23.90
C ASP A 98 -4.94 8.99 -24.92
N SER A 99 -4.33 9.04 -26.09
CA SER A 99 -4.63 8.12 -27.20
C SER A 99 -4.21 6.68 -26.89
N GLU A 100 -3.09 6.49 -26.18
CA GLU A 100 -2.66 5.17 -25.71
C GLU A 100 -3.71 4.59 -24.75
N VAL A 101 -4.08 5.31 -23.69
CA VAL A 101 -5.10 4.82 -22.74
C VAL A 101 -6.43 4.57 -23.43
N ASP A 102 -6.85 5.46 -24.33
CA ASP A 102 -8.14 5.32 -25.02
C ASP A 102 -8.18 4.12 -25.96
N ALA A 103 -7.07 3.80 -26.64
CA ALA A 103 -6.97 2.62 -27.49
C ALA A 103 -7.10 1.33 -26.66
N HIS A 104 -6.39 1.26 -25.53
CA HIS A 104 -6.46 0.13 -24.61
C HIS A 104 -7.86 -0.03 -24.01
N VAL A 105 -8.48 1.07 -23.58
CA VAL A 105 -9.84 1.04 -23.02
C VAL A 105 -10.87 0.62 -24.07
N ALA A 106 -10.80 1.18 -25.29
CA ALA A 106 -11.69 0.82 -26.39
C ALA A 106 -11.54 -0.65 -26.81
N ALA A 107 -10.32 -1.19 -26.79
CA ALA A 107 -10.05 -2.59 -27.13
C ALA A 107 -10.75 -3.60 -26.19
N THR A 108 -11.07 -3.21 -24.94
CA THR A 108 -11.83 -4.08 -24.02
C THR A 108 -13.29 -4.27 -24.45
N GLY A 109 -13.82 -3.36 -25.27
CA GLY A 109 -15.23 -3.37 -25.67
C GLY A 109 -16.21 -3.13 -24.51
N ARG A 110 -15.78 -2.52 -23.40
CA ARG A 110 -16.62 -2.30 -22.20
C ARG A 110 -17.01 -0.84 -21.99
N ALA A 111 -18.09 -0.67 -21.23
CA ALA A 111 -18.47 0.63 -20.70
C ALA A 111 -17.40 1.11 -19.71
N ALA A 112 -16.90 2.32 -19.90
CA ALA A 112 -15.88 2.90 -19.03
C ALA A 112 -15.93 4.42 -19.02
N ILE A 113 -15.46 5.02 -17.94
CA ILE A 113 -15.09 6.43 -17.95
C ILE A 113 -13.61 6.58 -17.68
N ARG A 114 -12.93 7.24 -18.60
CA ARG A 114 -11.55 7.66 -18.40
C ARG A 114 -11.51 9.14 -18.06
N TYR A 115 -10.71 9.52 -17.07
CA TYR A 115 -10.40 10.94 -16.83
C TYR A 115 -8.97 11.13 -16.34
N ARG A 116 -8.45 12.36 -16.46
CA ARG A 116 -7.14 12.72 -15.88
C ARG A 116 -7.29 13.09 -14.40
N SER A 117 -6.39 12.60 -13.55
CA SER A 117 -6.41 12.90 -12.12
C SER A 117 -6.02 14.36 -11.83
N PHE A 118 -6.35 14.85 -10.63
CA PHE A 118 -5.97 16.20 -10.19
C PHE A 118 -4.44 16.47 -10.23
N SER A 119 -3.64 15.43 -10.05
CA SER A 119 -2.17 15.52 -10.10
C SER A 119 -1.58 15.30 -11.49
N SER A 120 -2.42 15.18 -12.52
CA SER A 120 -1.97 15.01 -13.90
C SER A 120 -1.24 16.28 -14.39
N GLY A 121 -0.20 16.08 -15.20
CA GLY A 121 0.61 17.15 -15.78
C GLY A 121 1.60 17.80 -14.79
N LYS A 122 1.77 17.25 -13.58
CA LYS A 122 2.83 17.70 -12.67
C LYS A 122 4.19 17.50 -13.33
N THR A 123 5.10 18.43 -13.06
CA THR A 123 6.49 18.42 -13.58
C THR A 123 7.51 18.26 -12.46
N GLN A 124 7.06 18.00 -11.24
CA GLN A 124 7.93 17.80 -10.08
C GLN A 124 7.40 16.68 -9.21
N SER A 125 8.32 15.84 -8.75
CA SER A 125 8.05 14.69 -7.89
C SER A 125 9.14 14.53 -6.84
N THR A 126 8.88 13.67 -5.85
CA THR A 126 9.84 13.32 -4.80
C THR A 126 9.93 11.82 -4.60
N VAL A 127 11.11 11.35 -4.20
CA VAL A 127 11.33 9.99 -3.69
C VAL A 127 11.94 10.04 -2.29
N ALA A 128 11.81 8.96 -1.53
CA ALA A 128 12.39 8.86 -0.19
C ALA A 128 13.92 9.05 -0.24
N ALA A 129 14.50 9.65 0.80
CA ALA A 129 15.94 9.86 0.91
C ALA A 129 16.75 8.56 0.74
N SER A 130 16.23 7.45 1.27
CA SER A 130 16.85 6.12 1.18
C SER A 130 17.10 5.63 -0.25
N VAL A 131 16.41 6.17 -1.24
CA VAL A 131 16.59 5.80 -2.66
C VAL A 131 17.95 6.24 -3.19
N ALA A 132 18.47 7.39 -2.75
CA ALA A 132 19.64 8.02 -3.39
C ALA A 132 20.70 8.55 -2.42
N ASP A 133 20.48 8.55 -1.09
CA ASP A 133 21.43 9.10 -0.10
C ASP A 133 22.81 8.40 -0.12
N ASN A 134 22.89 7.14 -0.59
CA ASN A 134 24.14 6.38 -0.69
C ASN A 134 24.59 6.13 -2.14
N ALA A 135 23.97 6.80 -3.11
CA ALA A 135 24.30 6.63 -4.52
C ALA A 135 25.43 7.56 -4.92
N GLY A 136 26.38 7.06 -5.72
CA GLY A 136 27.43 7.90 -6.33
C GLY A 136 26.85 8.96 -7.29
N ASN A 137 25.74 8.64 -7.94
CA ASN A 137 24.94 9.58 -8.72
C ASN A 137 23.45 9.50 -8.30
N PRO A 138 22.94 10.47 -7.53
CA PRO A 138 21.54 10.50 -7.11
C PRO A 138 20.54 10.49 -8.27
N ALA A 139 20.86 11.12 -9.39
CA ALA A 139 19.96 11.17 -10.54
C ALA A 139 19.76 9.78 -11.17
N ASP A 140 20.83 9.00 -11.28
CA ASP A 140 20.77 7.64 -11.83
C ASP A 140 20.05 6.69 -10.85
N ALA A 141 20.24 6.86 -9.54
CA ALA A 141 19.50 6.10 -8.54
C ALA A 141 18.01 6.39 -8.55
N VAL A 142 17.63 7.67 -8.72
CA VAL A 142 16.22 8.07 -8.90
C VAL A 142 15.64 7.45 -10.18
N ARG A 143 16.37 7.50 -11.31
CA ARG A 143 15.94 6.87 -12.57
C ARG A 143 15.73 5.37 -12.43
N ALA A 144 16.72 4.65 -11.90
CA ALA A 144 16.65 3.20 -11.70
C ALA A 144 15.50 2.80 -10.75
N HIS A 145 15.24 3.60 -9.71
CA HIS A 145 14.10 3.36 -8.84
C HIS A 145 12.77 3.52 -9.58
N LEU A 146 12.59 4.60 -10.34
CA LEU A 146 11.36 4.84 -11.11
C LEU A 146 11.17 3.80 -12.23
N GLU A 147 12.25 3.39 -12.89
CA GLU A 147 12.25 2.30 -13.87
C GLU A 147 11.77 0.98 -13.23
N SER A 148 12.23 0.67 -12.01
CA SER A 148 11.76 -0.51 -11.26
C SER A 148 10.27 -0.46 -10.90
N LEU A 149 9.68 0.74 -10.88
CA LEU A 149 8.24 0.95 -10.69
C LEU A 149 7.46 0.95 -12.02
N GLY A 150 8.13 0.70 -13.15
CA GLY A 150 7.51 0.68 -14.48
C GLY A 150 7.16 2.07 -15.02
N VAL A 151 7.87 3.12 -14.59
CA VAL A 151 7.70 4.47 -15.14
C VAL A 151 8.25 4.51 -16.56
N ASP A 152 7.49 5.10 -17.49
CA ASP A 152 7.84 5.19 -18.90
C ASP A 152 9.13 6.00 -19.16
N SER A 153 9.94 5.50 -20.10
CA SER A 153 11.22 6.11 -20.52
C SER A 153 11.11 7.60 -20.84
N ARG A 154 9.99 8.08 -21.41
CA ARG A 154 9.77 9.50 -21.71
C ARG A 154 9.85 10.38 -20.45
N ILE A 155 9.37 9.88 -19.32
CA ILE A 155 9.54 10.56 -18.04
C ILE A 155 10.97 10.41 -17.55
N LEU A 156 11.54 9.19 -17.57
CA LEU A 156 12.89 8.92 -17.09
C LEU A 156 13.96 9.79 -17.78
N ASP A 157 13.86 9.91 -19.11
CA ASP A 157 14.75 10.70 -19.97
C ASP A 157 14.62 12.20 -19.72
N SER A 158 13.46 12.65 -19.25
CA SER A 158 13.19 14.06 -18.93
C SER A 158 13.64 14.48 -17.53
N ILE A 159 14.17 13.56 -16.70
CA ILE A 159 14.54 13.85 -15.31
C ILE A 159 15.75 14.79 -15.24
N HIS A 160 15.59 15.89 -14.51
CA HIS A 160 16.61 16.91 -14.22
C HIS A 160 16.38 17.55 -12.84
N ASP A 161 17.26 18.47 -12.43
CA ASP A 161 17.19 19.19 -11.14
C ASP A 161 17.07 18.29 -9.89
N VAL A 162 17.74 17.14 -9.91
CA VAL A 162 17.70 16.18 -8.81
C VAL A 162 18.46 16.74 -7.61
N ARG A 163 17.73 17.05 -6.54
CA ARG A 163 18.30 17.65 -5.33
C ARG A 163 17.68 17.09 -4.06
N ARG A 164 18.50 16.97 -3.03
CA ARG A 164 18.05 16.59 -1.69
C ARG A 164 17.33 17.75 -1.02
N VAL A 165 16.17 17.49 -0.44
CA VAL A 165 15.37 18.47 0.30
C VAL A 165 15.05 17.89 1.67
N VAL A 166 15.32 18.66 2.72
CA VAL A 166 14.91 18.33 4.08
C VAL A 166 13.73 19.22 4.43
N SER A 167 12.61 18.59 4.78
CA SER A 167 11.38 19.28 5.17
C SER A 167 10.97 18.85 6.58
N THR A 168 10.22 19.70 7.28
CA THR A 168 9.66 19.33 8.58
C THR A 168 8.23 18.83 8.39
N LYS A 169 7.99 17.54 8.59
CA LYS A 169 6.62 16.97 8.64
C LYS A 169 6.15 16.92 10.08
N ARG A 170 4.86 17.19 10.33
CA ARG A 170 4.26 16.98 11.66
C ARG A 170 3.63 15.60 11.72
N VAL A 171 4.14 14.76 12.61
CA VAL A 171 3.56 13.42 12.90
C VAL A 171 3.11 13.43 14.35
N GLY A 172 1.82 13.23 14.60
CA GLY A 172 1.25 13.34 15.95
C GLY A 172 1.46 14.71 16.61
N GLY A 173 1.55 15.79 15.83
CA GLY A 173 1.82 17.14 16.31
C GLY A 173 3.30 17.46 16.56
N LYS A 174 4.21 16.48 16.53
CA LYS A 174 5.65 16.68 16.70
C LYS A 174 6.34 16.96 15.36
N PRO A 175 7.22 17.96 15.27
CA PRO A 175 8.04 18.18 14.07
C PRO A 175 9.06 17.04 13.93
N LEU A 176 9.06 16.39 12.78
CA LEU A 176 10.03 15.38 12.39
C LEU A 176 10.73 15.84 11.11
N ALA A 177 12.06 15.82 11.12
CA ALA A 177 12.84 16.04 9.91
C ALA A 177 12.58 14.89 8.93
N HIS A 178 12.19 15.25 7.71
CA HIS A 178 11.84 14.33 6.64
C HIS A 178 12.65 14.71 5.40
N ALA A 179 13.63 13.87 5.05
CA ALA A 179 14.47 14.04 3.87
C ALA A 179 13.85 13.32 2.66
N GLU A 180 13.86 13.97 1.50
CA GLU A 180 13.42 13.44 0.20
C GLU A 180 14.37 13.93 -0.89
N TRP A 181 14.44 13.21 -2.01
CA TRP A 181 15.03 13.72 -3.24
C TRP A 181 13.93 14.28 -4.12
N LYS A 182 14.00 15.57 -4.44
CA LYS A 182 13.09 16.27 -5.35
C LYS A 182 13.74 16.37 -6.73
N PHE A 183 12.95 16.16 -7.78
CA PHE A 183 13.41 16.24 -9.16
C PHE A 183 12.33 16.84 -10.06
N SER A 184 12.77 17.41 -11.16
CA SER A 184 11.93 17.92 -12.25
C SER A 184 11.85 16.88 -13.36
N HIS A 185 10.71 16.83 -14.05
CA HIS A 185 10.46 15.94 -15.18
C HIS A 185 9.42 16.55 -16.12
N GLY A 186 9.25 15.98 -17.31
CA GLY A 186 8.19 16.32 -18.25
C GLY A 186 6.79 16.11 -17.64
N PRO A 187 5.73 16.69 -18.24
CA PRO A 187 4.38 16.60 -17.68
C PRO A 187 3.92 15.16 -17.45
N TRP A 188 3.72 14.76 -16.19
CA TRP A 188 3.31 13.39 -15.85
C TRP A 188 1.80 13.21 -15.97
N LEU A 189 1.37 12.63 -17.08
CA LEU A 189 -0.04 12.32 -17.30
C LEU A 189 -0.48 11.14 -16.42
N LYS A 190 -1.54 11.37 -15.66
CA LYS A 190 -2.11 10.40 -14.72
C LYS A 190 -3.57 10.19 -15.05
N HIS A 191 -3.94 8.95 -15.34
CA HIS A 191 -5.29 8.61 -15.78
C HIS A 191 -6.00 7.78 -14.73
N ARG A 192 -7.32 7.91 -14.71
CA ARG A 192 -8.21 7.01 -14.00
C ARG A 192 -9.18 6.42 -14.99
N VAL A 193 -9.35 5.12 -14.95
CA VAL A 193 -10.39 4.43 -15.71
C VAL A 193 -11.33 3.76 -14.73
N VAL A 194 -12.60 4.11 -14.82
CA VAL A 194 -13.68 3.58 -13.99
C VAL A 194 -14.53 2.66 -14.85
N TRP A 195 -14.67 1.41 -14.40
CA TRP A 195 -15.43 0.37 -15.07
C TRP A 195 -16.60 -0.05 -14.19
N PRO A 196 -17.82 0.41 -14.46
CA PRO A 196 -18.98 -0.08 -13.72
C PRO A 196 -19.18 -1.57 -13.99
N ALA A 197 -19.42 -2.32 -12.93
CA ALA A 197 -19.60 -3.75 -13.02
C ALA A 197 -21.07 -4.10 -13.28
N ALA A 198 -21.29 -5.15 -14.06
CA ALA A 198 -22.63 -5.69 -14.31
C ALA A 198 -23.25 -6.31 -13.05
N GLU A 199 -22.40 -6.82 -12.15
CA GLU A 199 -22.76 -7.43 -10.88
C GLU A 199 -21.82 -6.98 -9.77
N LEU A 200 -22.23 -7.15 -8.52
CA LEU A 200 -21.37 -6.82 -7.37
C LEU A 200 -20.33 -7.93 -7.13
N TRP A 201 -19.08 -7.54 -6.89
CA TRP A 201 -18.08 -8.48 -6.37
C TRP A 201 -18.19 -8.56 -4.85
N PRO A 202 -18.50 -9.71 -4.24
CA PRO A 202 -18.63 -9.81 -2.79
C PRO A 202 -17.26 -9.64 -2.10
N LEU A 203 -17.26 -8.97 -0.95
CA LEU A 203 -16.11 -8.81 -0.04
C LEU A 203 -16.48 -9.19 1.41
N ASP A 204 -17.43 -10.10 1.55
CA ASP A 204 -17.96 -10.55 2.84
C ASP A 204 -17.00 -11.44 3.66
N THR A 205 -15.91 -11.90 3.03
CA THR A 205 -14.93 -12.82 3.63
C THR A 205 -13.49 -12.44 3.29
N PRO A 206 -12.50 -12.75 4.17
CA PRO A 206 -11.08 -12.52 3.88
C PRO A 206 -10.59 -13.17 2.58
N GLU A 207 -11.12 -14.35 2.24
CA GLU A 207 -10.80 -15.07 1.01
C GLU A 207 -11.24 -14.24 -0.20
N LYS A 208 -12.42 -13.61 -0.15
CA LYS A 208 -12.88 -12.71 -1.21
C LYS A 208 -12.07 -11.43 -1.33
N HIS A 209 -11.52 -10.93 -0.23
CA HIS A 209 -10.52 -9.85 -0.29
C HIS A 209 -9.24 -10.27 -1.01
N ALA A 210 -8.74 -11.48 -0.76
CA ALA A 210 -7.57 -12.01 -1.46
C ALA A 210 -7.87 -12.22 -2.96
N GLU A 211 -9.01 -12.84 -3.29
CA GLU A 211 -9.46 -13.01 -4.68
C GLU A 211 -9.63 -11.66 -5.39
N TRP A 212 -10.14 -10.63 -4.71
CA TRP A 212 -10.23 -9.28 -5.26
C TRP A 212 -8.85 -8.71 -5.61
N ARG A 213 -7.86 -8.85 -4.72
CA ARG A 213 -6.50 -8.37 -5.00
C ARG A 213 -5.91 -9.09 -6.20
N ALA A 214 -6.14 -10.40 -6.32
CA ALA A 214 -5.71 -11.21 -7.45
C ALA A 214 -6.34 -10.77 -8.77
N LEU A 215 -7.65 -10.53 -8.74
CA LEU A 215 -8.42 -10.01 -9.86
C LEU A 215 -7.93 -8.59 -10.24
N TYR A 216 -7.68 -7.72 -9.26
CA TYR A 216 -7.16 -6.38 -9.51
C TYR A 216 -5.80 -6.43 -10.23
N LEU A 217 -4.87 -7.26 -9.77
CA LEU A 217 -3.56 -7.39 -10.44
C LEU A 217 -3.70 -7.98 -11.84
N GLY A 218 -4.55 -8.99 -12.03
CA GLY A 218 -4.82 -9.55 -13.35
C GLY A 218 -5.50 -8.59 -14.32
N SER A 219 -6.20 -7.57 -13.81
CA SER A 219 -6.81 -6.55 -14.64
C SER A 219 -5.80 -5.63 -15.34
N ALA A 220 -4.55 -5.55 -14.87
CA ALA A 220 -3.47 -4.86 -15.60
C ALA A 220 -3.17 -5.55 -16.93
N ALA A 221 -3.05 -6.89 -16.91
CA ALA A 221 -2.82 -7.69 -18.09
C ALA A 221 -4.03 -7.64 -19.05
N TRP A 222 -5.25 -7.67 -18.51
CA TRP A 222 -6.48 -7.48 -19.27
C TRP A 222 -6.51 -6.14 -20.01
N LEU A 223 -6.16 -5.05 -19.32
CA LEU A 223 -6.13 -3.72 -19.92
C LEU A 223 -4.94 -3.53 -20.87
N GLY A 224 -3.85 -4.28 -20.66
CA GLY A 224 -2.59 -4.09 -21.38
C GLY A 224 -1.82 -2.84 -20.94
N LEU A 225 -2.09 -2.32 -19.74
CA LEU A 225 -1.43 -1.16 -19.16
C LEU A 225 -0.96 -1.46 -17.73
N SER A 226 0.14 -0.81 -17.33
CA SER A 226 0.57 -0.83 -15.94
C SER A 226 -0.35 0.05 -15.07
N ILE A 227 -0.67 -0.43 -13.88
CA ILE A 227 -1.61 0.21 -12.94
C ILE A 227 -0.95 0.35 -11.55
N ASP A 228 -1.35 1.35 -10.77
CA ASP A 228 -0.89 1.52 -9.38
C ASP A 228 -1.48 0.41 -8.49
N GLU A 229 -0.61 -0.52 -8.07
CA GLU A 229 -0.98 -1.62 -7.18
C GLU A 229 -1.56 -1.17 -5.85
N LYS A 230 -1.31 0.06 -5.38
CA LYS A 230 -1.91 0.58 -4.13
C LYS A 230 -3.43 0.66 -4.21
N THR A 231 -3.98 0.61 -5.42
CA THR A 231 -5.42 0.63 -5.69
C THR A 231 -6.08 -0.74 -5.52
N LYS A 232 -5.32 -1.82 -5.27
CA LYS A 232 -5.88 -3.13 -4.89
C LYS A 232 -6.58 -3.14 -3.54
N ASN A 233 -6.39 -2.10 -2.73
CA ASN A 233 -7.13 -1.89 -1.49
C ASN A 233 -8.61 -1.54 -1.81
N PRO A 234 -9.59 -2.36 -1.37
CA PRO A 234 -11.01 -2.08 -1.60
C PRO A 234 -11.45 -0.72 -1.06
N ALA A 235 -11.03 -0.33 0.14
CA ALA A 235 -11.44 0.92 0.80
C ALA A 235 -10.82 2.20 0.21
N ARG A 236 -10.12 2.09 -0.94
CA ARG A 236 -9.54 3.23 -1.66
C ARG A 236 -10.66 4.18 -2.11
N ILE A 237 -10.44 5.47 -1.85
CA ILE A 237 -11.26 6.55 -2.41
C ILE A 237 -10.61 7.14 -3.65
N PHE A 238 -11.45 7.61 -4.57
CA PHE A 238 -11.00 8.26 -5.79
C PHE A 238 -11.59 9.65 -5.85
N TYR A 239 -10.74 10.64 -6.03
CA TYR A 239 -11.19 12.01 -6.24
C TYR A 239 -11.77 12.16 -7.64
N CYS A 240 -12.93 12.79 -7.73
CA CYS A 240 -13.47 13.20 -9.01
C CYS A 240 -12.48 14.14 -9.72
N PRO A 241 -12.52 14.21 -11.07
CA PRO A 241 -11.72 15.18 -11.80
C PRO A 241 -11.97 16.60 -11.25
N ALA A 242 -10.88 17.27 -10.91
CA ALA A 242 -10.89 18.64 -10.42
C ALA A 242 -10.10 19.50 -11.40
N VAL A 243 -10.71 20.61 -11.79
CA VAL A 243 -10.14 21.55 -12.77
C VAL A 243 -9.64 22.75 -11.99
N ARG A 244 -8.39 23.18 -12.24
CA ARG A 244 -7.86 24.42 -11.65
C ARG A 244 -8.68 25.62 -12.14
N ALA A 245 -8.74 26.68 -11.34
CA ALA A 245 -9.34 27.93 -11.81
C ALA A 245 -8.61 28.40 -13.08
N GLY A 246 -9.39 28.74 -14.12
CA GLY A 246 -8.86 29.18 -15.41
C GLY A 246 -8.35 28.06 -16.33
N ALA A 247 -8.48 26.78 -15.97
CA ALA A 247 -8.16 25.72 -16.91
C ALA A 247 -9.17 25.65 -18.07
N THR A 248 -8.63 25.39 -19.25
CA THR A 248 -9.34 25.20 -20.51
C THR A 248 -9.76 23.73 -20.66
N ARG A 249 -10.54 23.41 -21.70
CA ARG A 249 -10.91 22.02 -22.02
C ARG A 249 -9.70 21.15 -22.34
N ASP A 250 -8.56 21.72 -22.73
CA ASP A 250 -7.36 20.96 -23.03
C ASP A 250 -6.60 20.54 -21.76
N ASP A 251 -6.86 21.23 -20.63
CA ASP A 251 -6.26 20.92 -19.33
C ASP A 251 -6.93 19.72 -18.63
N TYR A 252 -8.16 19.34 -19.03
CA TYR A 252 -8.88 18.21 -18.45
C TYR A 252 -9.66 17.42 -19.50
N THR A 253 -9.48 16.10 -19.48
CA THR A 253 -10.20 15.18 -20.36
C THR A 253 -11.04 14.24 -19.52
N VAL A 254 -12.34 14.16 -19.79
CA VAL A 254 -13.21 13.08 -19.34
C VAL A 254 -13.80 12.44 -20.60
N ARG A 255 -13.52 11.16 -20.83
CA ARG A 255 -14.01 10.41 -21.99
C ARG A 255 -14.89 9.26 -21.52
N HIS A 256 -16.03 9.11 -22.17
CA HIS A 256 -16.96 8.01 -21.96
C HIS A 256 -16.81 6.99 -23.09
N PHE A 257 -16.70 5.73 -22.71
CA PHE A 257 -16.70 4.59 -23.62
C PHE A 257 -18.02 3.86 -23.42
N TYR A 258 -18.76 3.67 -24.51
CA TYR A 258 -20.06 3.01 -24.49
C TYR A 258 -19.89 1.52 -24.79
N GLY A 259 -20.53 0.65 -24.01
CA GLY A 259 -20.48 -0.79 -24.21
C GLY A 259 -21.27 -1.54 -23.14
N PRO A 260 -21.24 -2.87 -23.13
CA PRO A 260 -21.70 -3.65 -21.99
C PRO A 260 -20.87 -3.32 -20.73
N LEU A 261 -21.50 -3.45 -19.56
CA LEU A 261 -20.81 -3.31 -18.27
C LEU A 261 -19.72 -4.40 -18.10
N LEU A 262 -18.76 -4.13 -17.21
CA LEU A 262 -17.69 -5.07 -16.89
C LEU A 262 -18.26 -6.36 -16.27
N GLN A 263 -17.87 -7.51 -16.81
CA GLN A 263 -18.13 -8.81 -16.17
C GLN A 263 -16.84 -9.27 -15.49
N TRP A 264 -16.90 -9.61 -14.21
CA TRP A 264 -15.71 -9.99 -13.44
C TRP A 264 -15.00 -11.23 -14.00
N SER A 265 -15.75 -12.13 -14.62
CA SER A 265 -15.25 -13.36 -15.25
C SER A 265 -14.31 -13.12 -16.43
N GLU A 266 -14.30 -11.91 -17.00
CA GLU A 266 -13.47 -11.56 -18.15
C GLU A 266 -12.06 -11.14 -17.77
N ILE A 267 -11.85 -10.82 -16.48
CA ILE A 267 -10.54 -10.43 -15.97
C ILE A 267 -9.74 -11.70 -15.71
N PRO A 268 -8.55 -11.86 -16.32
CA PRO A 268 -7.66 -12.97 -16.03
C PRO A 268 -7.34 -13.02 -14.55
N ARG A 269 -7.44 -14.21 -13.96
CA ARG A 269 -6.98 -14.43 -12.60
C ARG A 269 -5.48 -14.60 -12.64
N VAL A 270 -4.76 -13.67 -12.03
CA VAL A 270 -3.36 -13.91 -11.69
C VAL A 270 -3.39 -14.69 -10.39
N GLU A 271 -2.79 -15.89 -10.39
CA GLU A 271 -2.43 -16.50 -9.12
C GLU A 271 -1.46 -15.54 -8.45
N ILE A 272 -1.93 -14.81 -7.45
CA ILE A 272 -1.00 -14.23 -6.52
C ILE A 272 -0.41 -15.44 -5.82
N VAL A 273 0.85 -15.75 -6.13
CA VAL A 273 1.69 -16.52 -5.21
C VAL A 273 1.93 -15.60 -4.02
N GLU A 274 0.86 -15.33 -3.25
CA GLU A 274 1.01 -14.98 -1.87
C GLU A 274 1.74 -16.18 -1.30
N THR A 275 2.92 -15.97 -0.74
CA THR A 275 3.49 -16.99 0.13
C THR A 275 2.59 -17.02 1.36
N ILE A 276 1.45 -17.69 1.22
CA ILE A 276 0.46 -17.88 2.27
C ILE A 276 1.16 -18.82 3.25
N LYS A 277 1.70 -18.24 4.32
CA LYS A 277 1.91 -18.97 5.57
C LYS A 277 0.53 -19.50 5.99
N ARG A 278 0.26 -20.76 5.68
CA ARG A 278 -0.94 -21.48 6.08
C ARG A 278 -0.91 -21.61 7.61
N THR A 279 -1.49 -20.66 8.32
CA THR A 279 -1.86 -20.85 9.73
C THR A 279 -3.29 -21.41 9.75
N THR A 280 -3.42 -22.70 9.48
CA THR A 280 -4.65 -23.43 9.80
C THR A 280 -4.77 -23.56 11.31
N GLY A 281 -5.67 -22.80 11.92
CA GLY A 281 -5.93 -22.87 13.35
C GLY A 281 -7.09 -21.98 13.76
N THR A 282 -8.31 -22.42 13.45
CA THR A 282 -9.59 -21.89 13.93
C THR A 282 -9.54 -21.36 15.36
N ARG A 283 -9.88 -20.08 15.60
CA ARG A 283 -10.34 -19.65 16.93
C ARG A 283 -11.33 -18.49 16.86
N ARG A 284 -12.55 -18.80 17.34
CA ARG A 284 -13.64 -17.90 17.72
C ARG A 284 -13.12 -16.58 18.32
N LYS A 285 -13.68 -15.47 17.84
CA LYS A 285 -13.63 -14.15 18.50
C LYS A 285 -13.98 -14.31 19.98
N ARG A 286 -12.98 -14.18 20.85
CA ARG A 286 -13.17 -13.80 22.24
C ARG A 286 -12.66 -12.36 22.38
N THR A 287 -13.53 -11.53 22.95
CA THR A 287 -13.39 -10.13 23.36
C THR A 287 -11.97 -9.81 23.87
N PRO A 288 -11.43 -8.60 23.58
CA PRO A 288 -10.00 -8.34 23.66
C PRO A 288 -9.55 -8.22 25.11
N THR A 289 -8.88 -9.26 25.60
CA THR A 289 -7.93 -9.12 26.70
C THR A 289 -6.62 -9.76 26.29
N ARG A 290 -5.58 -8.93 26.31
CA ARG A 290 -4.16 -9.25 26.14
C ARG A 290 -3.71 -9.48 24.69
N ALA A 291 -3.10 -8.43 24.14
CA ALA A 291 -2.30 -8.46 22.93
C ALA A 291 -1.27 -9.61 22.98
N THR A 292 -1.40 -10.58 22.07
CA THR A 292 -0.31 -11.48 21.71
C THR A 292 0.55 -10.76 20.68
N HIS A 293 1.68 -10.23 21.15
CA HIS A 293 2.76 -9.63 20.39
C HIS A 293 3.50 -10.71 19.58
N GLY A 294 3.07 -10.98 18.34
CA GLY A 294 3.69 -11.96 17.46
C GLY A 294 3.87 -11.53 16.00
N ASP A 295 3.14 -10.51 15.54
CA ASP A 295 3.14 -10.12 14.12
C ASP A 295 4.03 -8.91 13.84
N ALA A 296 5.27 -8.97 14.32
CA ALA A 296 6.35 -8.19 13.72
C ALA A 296 6.97 -9.06 12.62
N GLU A 297 6.33 -9.07 11.44
CA GLU A 297 7.09 -9.19 10.19
C GLU A 297 8.32 -8.31 10.32
N GLY A 298 9.51 -8.81 9.99
CA GLY A 298 10.80 -8.11 10.20
C GLY A 298 10.69 -6.67 9.75
N GLY A 299 10.36 -5.82 10.72
CA GLY A 299 9.84 -4.49 10.47
C GLY A 299 10.99 -3.69 9.92
N ASP A 300 10.73 -3.05 8.79
CA ASP A 300 11.58 -2.02 8.21
C ASP A 300 12.15 -1.17 9.36
N VAL A 301 13.43 -1.43 9.66
CA VAL A 301 14.16 -0.77 10.73
C VAL A 301 14.03 0.71 10.41
N GLY A 302 13.34 1.47 11.26
CA GLY A 302 13.23 2.92 11.09
C GLY A 302 14.58 3.47 10.65
N SER A 303 14.57 4.21 9.53
CA SER A 303 15.65 4.49 8.57
C SER A 303 16.92 5.17 9.11
N GLY A 304 17.50 4.68 10.21
CA GLY A 304 18.63 5.30 10.90
C GLY A 304 19.41 4.40 11.87
N TYR A 305 19.11 3.10 12.00
CA TYR A 305 19.92 2.20 12.83
C TYR A 305 21.14 1.68 12.06
N THR A 306 22.34 1.94 12.59
CA THR A 306 23.59 1.45 12.01
C THR A 306 23.96 0.11 12.65
N TRP A 307 23.85 -0.97 11.87
CA TRP A 307 24.21 -2.32 12.30
C TRP A 307 25.71 -2.45 12.56
N GLN A 308 26.09 -2.83 13.77
CA GLN A 308 27.49 -3.02 14.14
C GLN A 308 27.98 -4.45 13.84
N THR A 309 27.06 -5.42 13.79
CA THR A 309 27.35 -6.82 13.42
C THR A 309 27.11 -7.02 11.93
N PRO A 310 28.16 -7.21 11.11
CA PRO A 310 28.03 -7.32 9.66
C PRO A 310 27.12 -8.48 9.22
N GLY A 311 26.16 -8.16 8.35
CA GLY A 311 25.27 -9.15 7.73
C GLY A 311 24.11 -9.62 8.60
N LEU A 312 23.92 -9.10 9.82
CA LEU A 312 22.86 -9.53 10.75
C LEU A 312 21.46 -9.42 10.15
N HIS A 313 21.16 -8.32 9.45
CA HIS A 313 19.88 -8.12 8.75
C HIS A 313 19.64 -9.13 7.61
N LYS A 314 20.69 -9.60 6.93
CA LYS A 314 20.58 -10.65 5.89
C LYS A 314 20.42 -12.02 6.54
N TRP A 315 21.21 -12.30 7.57
CA TRP A 315 21.16 -13.54 8.35
C TRP A 315 19.77 -13.78 8.95
N ALA A 316 19.15 -12.74 9.51
CA ALA A 316 17.81 -12.78 10.11
C ALA A 316 16.72 -13.30 9.17
N LYS A 317 16.86 -13.09 7.85
CA LYS A 317 15.89 -13.58 6.85
C LYS A 317 15.82 -15.11 6.80
N HIS A 318 16.92 -15.78 7.16
CA HIS A 318 17.08 -17.23 7.12
C HIS A 318 17.15 -17.86 8.52
N ALA A 319 17.34 -17.06 9.57
CA ALA A 319 17.47 -17.51 10.95
C ALA A 319 16.14 -17.54 11.73
N ARG A 320 15.06 -18.01 11.09
CA ARG A 320 13.72 -18.05 11.73
C ARG A 320 13.71 -18.92 12.97
N ARG A 321 14.38 -20.08 12.93
CA ARG A 321 14.47 -21.04 14.04
C ARG A 321 15.71 -20.80 14.93
N PHE A 322 16.12 -19.54 15.11
CA PHE A 322 17.23 -19.20 16.00
C PHE A 322 16.88 -19.52 17.46
N ASP A 323 17.66 -20.41 18.06
CA ASP A 323 17.62 -20.78 19.47
C ASP A 323 18.39 -19.76 20.30
N PHE A 324 17.68 -18.72 20.69
CA PHE A 324 18.20 -17.64 21.51
C PHE A 324 18.66 -18.14 22.90
N ARG A 325 18.05 -19.20 23.45
CA ARG A 325 18.47 -19.77 24.74
C ARG A 325 19.79 -20.51 24.65
N ALA A 326 19.96 -21.33 23.61
CA ALA A 326 21.23 -22.00 23.34
C ALA A 326 22.33 -20.98 23.10
N PHE A 327 22.02 -19.90 22.37
CA PHE A 327 22.90 -18.73 22.21
C PHE A 327 23.29 -18.12 23.57
N CYS A 328 22.32 -17.74 24.40
CA CYS A 328 22.61 -17.11 25.70
C CYS A 328 23.44 -18.01 26.62
N THR A 329 23.15 -19.31 26.60
CA THR A 329 23.86 -20.31 27.42
C THR A 329 25.30 -20.49 26.94
N ALA A 330 25.50 -20.62 25.63
CA ALA A 330 26.82 -20.85 25.04
C ALA A 330 27.76 -19.65 25.21
N TYR A 331 27.23 -18.43 25.12
CA TYR A 331 28.02 -17.20 25.31
C TYR A 331 28.00 -16.68 26.76
N LYS A 332 27.38 -17.40 27.70
CA LYS A 332 27.28 -17.00 29.11
C LYS A 332 26.81 -15.54 29.28
N VAL A 333 25.73 -15.19 28.58
CA VAL A 333 25.21 -13.80 28.55
C VAL A 333 24.97 -13.29 29.98
N PRO A 334 25.56 -12.14 30.37
CA PRO A 334 25.41 -11.59 31.71
C PRO A 334 23.95 -11.40 32.11
N GLY A 335 23.59 -11.85 33.31
CA GLY A 335 22.24 -11.71 33.85
C GLY A 335 21.17 -12.60 33.19
N TYR A 336 21.56 -13.55 32.33
CA TYR A 336 20.64 -14.56 31.79
C TYR A 336 20.02 -15.43 32.89
N ARG A 337 18.69 -15.45 32.95
CA ARG A 337 17.90 -16.25 33.90
C ARG A 337 16.82 -17.01 33.15
N LEU A 338 16.69 -18.31 33.43
CA LEU A 338 15.58 -19.11 32.95
C LEU A 338 14.51 -19.17 34.04
N THR A 339 13.28 -18.78 33.73
CA THR A 339 12.15 -18.89 34.64
C THR A 339 11.53 -20.29 34.55
N ARG A 340 10.80 -20.68 35.60
CA ARG A 340 10.14 -22.01 35.70
C ARG A 340 9.15 -22.28 34.57
N ASP A 341 8.60 -21.24 33.95
CA ASP A 341 7.65 -21.33 32.82
C ASP A 341 8.35 -21.43 31.45
N GLY A 342 9.68 -21.64 31.45
CA GLY A 342 10.48 -21.69 30.25
C GLY A 342 10.71 -20.34 29.58
N LYS A 343 10.33 -19.22 30.18
CA LYS A 343 10.71 -17.90 29.65
C LYS A 343 12.15 -17.61 30.07
N ALA A 344 12.92 -16.95 29.22
CA ALA A 344 14.23 -16.48 29.63
C ALA A 344 14.23 -14.96 29.75
N SER A 345 15.01 -14.42 30.67
CA SER A 345 15.22 -12.99 30.81
C SER A 345 16.69 -12.65 30.87
N ILE A 346 17.02 -11.45 30.38
CA ILE A 346 18.33 -10.81 30.49
C ILE A 346 18.12 -9.34 30.88
N PRO A 347 19.15 -8.65 31.40
CA PRO A 347 19.17 -7.19 31.41
C PRO A 347 19.00 -6.66 29.97
N CYS A 348 18.29 -5.54 29.80
CA CYS A 348 18.12 -4.94 28.48
C CYS A 348 19.47 -4.34 28.02
N PRO A 349 20.05 -4.77 26.89
CA PRO A 349 21.33 -4.22 26.41
C PRO A 349 21.19 -2.77 25.91
N LEU A 350 19.97 -2.34 25.61
CA LEU A 350 19.63 -0.97 25.22
C LEU A 350 19.06 -0.15 26.39
N ALA A 351 19.35 -0.54 27.65
CA ALA A 351 18.85 0.17 28.83
C ALA A 351 19.17 1.68 28.82
N HIS A 352 20.31 2.05 28.24
CA HIS A 352 20.77 3.43 28.09
C HIS A 352 19.95 4.26 27.08
N GLU A 353 19.19 3.63 26.20
CA GLU A 353 18.29 4.31 25.25
C GLU A 353 16.89 4.57 25.83
N HIS A 354 16.63 4.15 27.06
CA HIS A 354 15.35 4.35 27.74
C HIS A 354 15.36 5.61 28.59
N SER A 355 14.27 6.38 28.57
CA SER A 355 14.15 7.63 29.34
C SER A 355 14.16 7.40 30.85
N ASP A 356 13.71 6.22 31.28
CA ASP A 356 13.84 5.75 32.64
C ASP A 356 14.80 4.55 32.56
N GLY A 357 16.08 4.77 32.86
CA GLY A 357 17.08 3.70 32.93
C GLY A 357 16.63 2.68 33.97
N GLY A 358 15.87 1.67 33.55
CA GLY A 358 15.17 0.74 34.42
C GLY A 358 16.12 0.14 35.45
N ALA A 359 15.66 0.05 36.70
CA ALA A 359 16.41 -0.59 37.77
C ALA A 359 16.88 -1.97 37.30
N VAL A 360 18.19 -2.22 37.45
CA VAL A 360 18.91 -3.44 37.05
C VAL A 360 18.22 -4.73 37.54
N ASP A 361 17.42 -4.61 38.61
CA ASP A 361 16.73 -5.71 39.28
C ASP A 361 15.31 -6.00 38.75
N SER A 362 14.78 -5.22 37.81
CA SER A 362 13.39 -5.34 37.34
C SER A 362 13.14 -6.40 36.26
N GLY A 363 14.17 -7.16 35.84
CA GLY A 363 14.01 -8.23 34.85
C GLY A 363 13.56 -7.67 33.50
N GLY A 364 14.44 -6.88 32.89
CA GLY A 364 14.08 -5.88 31.89
C GLY A 364 13.77 -6.36 30.47
N PHE A 365 14.04 -7.62 30.14
CA PHE A 365 13.93 -8.13 28.78
C PHE A 365 13.50 -9.59 28.75
N TRP A 366 12.41 -9.89 28.06
CA TRP A 366 11.87 -11.25 27.92
C TRP A 366 12.28 -11.85 26.58
N LEU A 367 12.65 -13.12 26.60
CA LEU A 367 13.08 -13.90 25.45
C LEU A 367 12.21 -15.14 25.30
N ARG A 368 11.80 -15.42 24.07
CA ARG A 368 11.12 -16.66 23.70
C ARG A 368 11.73 -17.19 22.39
N ASN A 369 12.25 -18.42 22.44
CA ASN A 369 12.68 -19.14 21.25
C ASN A 369 11.51 -19.30 20.28
N ALA A 370 11.83 -19.46 19.00
CA ALA A 370 10.87 -19.94 18.02
C ALA A 370 10.31 -21.30 18.47
N THR A 371 8.98 -21.42 18.57
CA THR A 371 8.31 -22.70 18.83
C THR A 371 7.77 -23.34 17.54
N ASP A 372 7.84 -22.60 16.44
CA ASP A 372 7.35 -22.91 15.09
C ASP A 372 7.99 -21.90 14.09
N GLU A 373 7.48 -21.81 12.87
CA GLU A 373 7.96 -20.85 11.85
C GLU A 373 7.67 -19.36 12.14
N SER A 374 7.01 -19.02 13.26
CA SER A 374 6.75 -17.62 13.68
C SER A 374 8.02 -16.86 14.08
N GLY A 375 9.11 -17.58 14.32
CA GLY A 375 10.39 -17.01 14.67
C GLY A 375 10.56 -16.75 16.16
N TRP A 376 11.75 -16.31 16.55
CA TRP A 376 12.04 -15.96 17.94
C TRP A 376 11.56 -14.54 18.27
N PHE A 377 11.28 -14.30 19.54
CA PHE A 377 10.70 -13.07 20.04
C PHE A 377 11.50 -12.53 21.22
N CYS A 378 11.62 -11.20 21.28
CA CYS A 378 12.11 -10.51 22.45
C CYS A 378 11.40 -9.17 22.67
N ALA A 379 11.26 -8.76 23.93
CA ALA A 379 10.62 -7.49 24.27
C ALA A 379 11.09 -6.97 25.64
N CYS A 380 11.19 -5.64 25.74
CA CYS A 380 11.40 -4.96 27.01
C CYS A 380 10.15 -5.04 27.90
N SER A 381 10.34 -5.18 29.21
CA SER A 381 9.26 -5.22 30.21
C SER A 381 8.98 -3.88 30.89
N HIS A 382 9.76 -2.84 30.61
CA HIS A 382 9.64 -1.54 31.26
C HIS A 382 8.51 -0.69 30.66
N SER A 383 7.78 0.04 31.51
CA SER A 383 6.54 0.76 31.21
C SER A 383 6.71 2.12 30.49
N SER A 384 7.91 2.48 30.04
CA SER A 384 8.26 3.86 29.66
C SER A 384 8.66 4.00 28.18
N GLY A 385 7.78 3.56 27.29
CA GLY A 385 7.79 3.98 25.88
C GLY A 385 6.42 4.53 25.49
N PRO A 386 6.30 5.70 24.82
CA PRO A 386 5.03 6.17 24.33
C PRO A 386 4.57 5.20 23.24
N ASN A 387 3.43 4.56 23.48
CA ASN A 387 2.78 3.57 22.62
C ASN A 387 3.50 2.21 22.52
N HIS A 388 2.82 1.17 23.02
CA HIS A 388 3.07 -0.28 22.77
C HIS A 388 2.97 -0.70 21.28
N ARG A 389 3.19 0.23 20.35
CA ARG A 389 3.29 0.03 18.88
C ARG A 389 4.50 0.76 18.27
N GLU A 390 5.05 1.77 18.94
CA GLU A 390 6.22 2.55 18.47
C GLU A 390 7.49 2.25 19.28
N GLY A 391 7.36 1.65 20.47
CA GLY A 391 8.47 1.16 21.30
C GLY A 391 8.82 -0.33 21.12
N ALA A 392 8.26 -1.00 20.10
CA ALA A 392 8.72 -2.33 19.71
C ALA A 392 10.09 -2.18 19.03
N GLN A 393 11.14 -2.06 19.83
CA GLN A 393 12.51 -2.13 19.32
C GLN A 393 12.65 -3.47 18.58
N ASP A 394 13.12 -3.40 17.34
CA ASP A 394 13.30 -4.58 16.50
C ASP A 394 14.19 -5.58 17.25
N ARG A 395 13.73 -6.83 17.33
CA ARG A 395 14.46 -7.95 17.92
C ARG A 395 15.92 -8.02 17.45
N LEU A 396 16.16 -7.64 16.20
CA LEU A 396 17.48 -7.64 15.61
C LEU A 396 18.42 -6.59 16.22
N LYS A 397 17.93 -5.41 16.62
CA LYS A 397 18.75 -4.40 17.31
C LYS A 397 19.28 -4.91 18.64
N PHE A 398 18.47 -5.69 19.36
CA PHE A 398 18.90 -6.30 20.61
C PHE A 398 19.96 -7.37 20.39
N LEU A 399 19.78 -8.20 19.36
CA LEU A 399 20.79 -9.20 19.00
C LEU A 399 22.09 -8.55 18.52
N ASP A 400 22.01 -7.41 17.81
CA ASP A 400 23.18 -6.63 17.40
C ASP A 400 23.96 -6.12 18.61
N ALA A 401 23.28 -5.48 19.57
CA ALA A 401 23.90 -5.00 20.80
C ALA A 401 24.56 -6.12 21.61
N LEU A 402 23.92 -7.29 21.70
CA LEU A 402 24.50 -8.45 22.37
C LEU A 402 25.71 -9.01 21.60
N CYS A 403 25.65 -9.07 20.27
CA CYS A 403 26.79 -9.52 19.48
C CYS A 403 27.99 -8.60 19.69
N VAL A 404 27.77 -7.28 19.76
CA VAL A 404 28.82 -6.29 20.08
C VAL A 404 29.39 -6.50 21.48
N GLU A 405 28.52 -6.59 22.50
CA GLU A 405 28.95 -6.79 23.90
C GLU A 405 29.75 -8.08 24.09
N LEU A 406 29.37 -9.14 23.38
CA LEU A 406 30.01 -10.46 23.46
C LEU A 406 31.20 -10.63 22.50
N GLY A 407 31.56 -9.60 21.73
CA GLY A 407 32.67 -9.65 20.78
C GLY A 407 32.44 -10.58 19.57
N ILE A 408 31.17 -10.82 19.19
CA ILE A 408 30.80 -11.65 18.05
C ILE A 408 30.91 -10.82 16.76
N ALA A 409 32.03 -11.02 16.05
CA ALA A 409 32.38 -10.20 14.88
C ALA A 409 31.56 -10.52 13.61
N ASP A 410 30.90 -11.69 13.52
CA ASP A 410 30.09 -12.04 12.36
C ASP A 410 28.93 -12.99 12.67
N THR A 411 28.00 -13.08 11.71
CA THR A 411 26.79 -13.90 11.80
C THR A 411 27.02 -15.40 11.58
N ARG A 412 28.20 -15.84 11.12
CA ARG A 412 28.48 -17.28 10.92
C ARG A 412 28.49 -18.00 12.26
N SER A 413 28.99 -17.33 13.29
CA SER A 413 28.99 -17.81 14.68
C SER A 413 27.58 -17.96 15.27
N LEU A 414 26.57 -17.35 14.66
CA LEU A 414 25.16 -17.48 15.05
C LEU A 414 24.47 -18.67 14.38
N ASN A 415 24.95 -19.13 13.22
CA ASN A 415 24.32 -20.22 12.46
C ASN A 415 24.26 -21.55 13.21
N ARG A 416 25.17 -21.79 14.16
CA ARG A 416 25.15 -23.01 14.99
C ARG A 416 23.97 -23.06 15.95
N PHE A 417 23.26 -21.95 16.14
CA PHE A 417 22.04 -21.87 16.94
C PHE A 417 20.79 -21.74 16.08
N VAL A 418 20.91 -21.81 14.75
CA VAL A 418 19.75 -21.87 13.87
C VAL A 418 19.49 -23.33 13.57
N ASP A 419 18.32 -23.83 13.98
CA ASP A 419 17.90 -25.18 13.64
C ASP A 419 17.76 -25.32 12.11
N LYS A 420 18.31 -26.40 11.53
CA LYS A 420 18.53 -26.57 10.08
C LYS A 420 17.49 -27.44 9.38
N GLU A 421 16.43 -27.86 10.08
CA GLU A 421 15.33 -28.63 9.49
C GLU A 421 14.64 -27.96 8.29
#